data_AF-A0A1V5NWE3-F1
#
_entry.id   AF-A0A1V5NWE3-F1
#
_cell.length_a   1.000
_cell.length_b   1.000
_cell.length_c   1.000
_cell.angle_alpha   90.00
_cell.angle_beta   90.00
_cell.angle_gamma   90.00
#
_symmetry.space_group_name_H-M   'P 1'
#
loop_
_entity.id
_entity.type
_entity.pdbx_description
1 polymer ?
#
loop_
_entity_poly.entity_id
_entity_poly.type
_entity_poly.pdbx_seq_one_letter_code
_entity_poly.pdbx_strand_id
1 'polypeptide(L)'
;MTKHERMMADIKRHGEQLLALYPNAVERDPVKLCKKLFAVEREARRYTTDYCNGDIQPDEDYANIRELDGKFLGMARAILGKGGPAIVINHDPRGCALKIDSDNMAGVDLYRDMGGYGIIAPTFDGE
;
A
#
# COMPACT_ATOMS: atom_id res chain seq x y z
N MET A 1 -0.27 16.81 22.80
CA MET A 1 -0.86 15.93 21.78
C MET A 1 -0.84 14.50 22.30
N THR A 2 -1.96 13.80 22.33
CA THR A 2 -2.09 12.41 22.76
C THR A 2 -1.52 11.44 21.71
N LYS A 3 -1.31 10.17 22.09
CA LYS A 3 -0.90 9.09 21.16
C LYS A 3 -1.86 8.98 19.96
N HIS A 4 -3.17 9.03 20.23
CA HIS A 4 -4.20 8.99 19.19
C HIS A 4 -4.14 10.22 18.26
N GLU A 5 -3.94 11.41 18.81
CA GLU A 5 -3.81 12.64 18.00
C GLU A 5 -2.56 12.60 17.11
N ARG A 6 -1.42 12.09 17.61
CA ARG A 6 -0.20 11.86 16.80
C ARG A 6 -0.46 10.89 15.66
N MET A 7 -1.02 9.72 15.97
CA MET A 7 -1.36 8.71 14.97
C MET A 7 -2.28 9.28 13.88
N MET A 8 -3.31 10.05 14.25
CA MET A 8 -4.20 10.69 13.28
C MET A 8 -3.48 11.75 12.44
N ALA A 9 -2.58 12.53 13.03
CA ALA A 9 -1.78 13.51 12.31
C ALA A 9 -0.84 12.84 11.28
N ASP A 10 -0.23 11.70 11.63
CA ASP A 10 0.62 10.94 10.71
C ASP A 10 -0.19 10.33 9.57
N ILE A 11 -1.35 9.75 9.86
CA ILE A 11 -2.28 9.24 8.84
C ILE A 11 -2.70 10.35 7.88
N LYS A 12 -3.03 11.53 8.41
CA LYS A 12 -3.43 12.69 7.61
C LYS A 12 -2.29 13.15 6.71
N ARG A 13 -1.08 13.33 7.28
CA ARG A 13 0.11 13.76 6.53
C ARG A 13 0.45 12.78 5.41
N HIS A 14 0.42 11.49 5.69
CA HIS A 14 0.66 10.44 4.69
C HIS A 14 -0.39 10.47 3.57
N GLY A 15 -1.66 10.67 3.93
CA GLY A 15 -2.74 10.80 2.95
C GLY A 15 -2.57 12.03 2.06
N GLU A 16 -2.09 13.14 2.60
CA GLU A 16 -1.79 14.35 1.83
C GLU A 16 -0.63 14.14 0.84
N GLN A 17 0.43 13.45 1.26
CA GLN A 17 1.55 13.06 0.40
C GLN A 17 1.07 12.14 -0.74
N LEU A 18 0.21 11.16 -0.45
CA LEU A 18 -0.40 10.31 -1.48
C LEU A 18 -1.26 11.11 -2.44
N LEU A 19 -2.07 12.06 -1.97
CA LEU A 19 -2.90 12.90 -2.85
C LEU A 19 -2.05 13.80 -3.77
N ALA A 20 -0.88 14.23 -3.32
CA ALA A 20 0.07 14.95 -4.16
C ALA A 20 0.66 14.05 -5.27
N LEU A 21 0.95 12.78 -4.96
CA LEU A 21 1.45 11.80 -5.94
C LEU A 21 0.37 11.27 -6.89
N TYR A 22 -0.88 11.23 -6.42
CA TYR A 22 -2.03 10.70 -7.15
C TYR A 22 -3.11 11.80 -7.28
N PRO A 23 -2.88 12.82 -8.14
CA PRO A 23 -3.76 13.98 -8.23
C PRO A 23 -5.20 13.62 -8.63
N ASN A 24 -5.41 12.48 -9.29
CA ASN A 24 -6.72 11.99 -9.71
C ASN A 24 -7.32 10.92 -8.78
N ALA A 25 -6.85 10.81 -7.54
CA ALA A 25 -7.44 9.89 -6.55
C ALA A 25 -8.95 10.13 -6.40
N VAL A 26 -9.70 9.03 -6.36
CA VAL A 26 -11.17 9.06 -6.25
C VAL A 26 -11.59 9.48 -4.84
N GLU A 27 -10.88 9.00 -3.83
CA GLU A 27 -11.02 9.49 -2.47
C GLU A 27 -10.11 10.71 -2.27
N ARG A 28 -10.70 11.83 -1.83
CA ARG A 28 -9.99 13.11 -1.66
C ARG A 28 -9.76 13.47 -0.19
N ASP A 29 -10.45 12.81 0.73
CA ASP A 29 -10.16 12.96 2.16
C ASP A 29 -8.93 12.12 2.52
N PRO A 30 -7.83 12.72 3.00
CA PRO A 30 -6.56 12.03 3.21
C PRO A 30 -6.66 10.88 4.23
N VAL A 31 -7.50 11.04 5.26
CA VAL A 31 -7.67 10.01 6.30
C VAL A 31 -8.49 8.84 5.77
N LYS A 32 -9.58 9.12 5.05
CA LYS A 32 -10.39 8.07 4.40
C LYS A 32 -9.60 7.36 3.32
N LEU A 33 -8.76 8.08 2.57
CA LEU A 33 -7.86 7.51 1.57
C LEU A 33 -6.95 6.46 2.21
N CYS A 34 -6.21 6.83 3.25
CA CYS A 34 -5.33 5.93 3.98
C CYS A 34 -6.09 4.73 4.55
N LYS A 35 -7.27 4.91 5.14
CA LYS A 35 -8.08 3.81 5.69
C LYS A 35 -8.54 2.83 4.61
N LYS A 36 -8.98 3.31 3.45
CA LYS A 36 -9.37 2.47 2.31
C LYS A 36 -8.19 1.67 1.80
N LEU A 37 -7.03 2.31 1.62
CA LEU A 37 -5.80 1.65 1.18
C LEU A 37 -5.31 0.62 2.21
N PHE A 38 -5.40 0.94 3.51
CA PHE A 38 -5.03 0.02 4.58
C PHE A 38 -5.90 -1.24 4.60
N ALA A 39 -7.19 -1.13 4.24
CA ALA A 39 -8.04 -2.30 4.10
C ALA A 39 -7.57 -3.21 2.96
N VAL A 40 -7.18 -2.66 1.81
CA VAL A 40 -6.61 -3.45 0.70
C VAL A 40 -5.28 -4.07 1.11
N GLU A 41 -4.41 -3.29 1.75
CA GLU A 41 -3.11 -3.73 2.25
C GLU A 41 -3.22 -4.90 3.22
N ARG A 42 -4.19 -4.89 4.14
CA ARG A 42 -4.37 -6.00 5.08
C ARG A 42 -4.71 -7.31 4.38
N GLU A 43 -5.55 -7.25 3.36
CA GLU A 43 -5.92 -8.45 2.58
C GLU A 43 -4.76 -8.91 1.70
N ALA A 44 -4.06 -7.98 1.04
CA ALA A 44 -2.88 -8.28 0.22
C ALA A 44 -1.77 -8.89 1.08
N ARG A 45 -1.50 -8.34 2.26
CA ARG A 45 -0.49 -8.85 3.19
C ARG A 45 -0.82 -10.23 3.72
N ARG A 46 -2.09 -10.50 4.06
CA ARG A 46 -2.51 -11.86 4.46
C ARG A 46 -2.18 -12.85 3.35
N TYR A 47 -2.57 -12.50 2.12
CA TYR A 47 -2.28 -13.31 0.95
C TYR A 47 -0.77 -13.55 0.73
N THR A 48 0.06 -12.50 0.76
CA THR A 48 1.52 -12.67 0.57
C THR A 48 2.16 -13.48 1.69
N THR A 49 1.65 -13.38 2.92
CA THR A 49 2.11 -14.21 4.05
C THR A 49 1.73 -15.67 3.87
N ASP A 50 0.47 -15.97 3.52
CA ASP A 50 -0.01 -17.33 3.28
C ASP A 50 0.77 -17.98 2.12
N TYR A 51 1.07 -17.21 1.07
CA TYR A 51 1.94 -17.63 -0.02
C TYR A 51 3.35 -18.00 0.47
N CYS A 52 3.97 -17.15 1.28
CA CYS A 52 5.32 -17.40 1.79
C CYS A 52 5.40 -18.58 2.77
N ASN A 53 4.33 -18.86 3.50
CA ASN A 53 4.23 -20.02 4.38
C ASN A 53 4.01 -21.34 3.61
N GLY A 54 3.72 -21.27 2.31
CA GLY A 54 3.34 -22.43 1.51
C GLY A 54 1.91 -22.92 1.76
N ASP A 55 1.10 -22.11 2.45
CA ASP A 55 -0.34 -22.34 2.62
C ASP A 55 -1.09 -22.15 1.29
N ILE A 56 -0.51 -21.36 0.38
CA ILE A 56 -0.90 -21.24 -1.02
C ILE A 56 0.22 -21.81 -1.89
N GLN A 57 -0.03 -22.94 -2.55
CA GLN A 57 0.95 -23.60 -3.40
C GLN A 57 0.73 -23.24 -4.88
N PRO A 58 1.72 -22.64 -5.56
CA PRO A 58 1.55 -22.13 -6.92
C PRO A 58 1.42 -23.21 -8.01
N ASP A 59 1.78 -24.46 -7.75
CA ASP A 59 1.82 -25.55 -8.75
C ASP A 59 0.46 -26.09 -9.20
N GLU A 60 -0.61 -25.88 -8.42
CA GLU A 60 -2.01 -26.07 -8.88
C GLU A 60 -2.67 -24.75 -9.32
N ASP A 61 -2.02 -23.61 -9.05
CA ASP A 61 -2.65 -22.28 -8.93
C ASP A 61 -1.83 -21.13 -9.58
N TYR A 62 -1.01 -21.40 -10.59
CA TYR A 62 -0.22 -20.37 -11.30
C TYR A 62 -1.09 -19.26 -11.94
N ALA A 63 -2.38 -19.53 -12.16
CA ALA A 63 -3.36 -18.51 -12.57
C ALA A 63 -3.73 -17.56 -11.41
N ASN A 64 -3.63 -18.03 -10.16
CA ASN A 64 -4.16 -17.37 -8.97
C ASN A 64 -3.26 -16.22 -8.49
N ILE A 65 -1.92 -16.33 -8.58
CA ILE A 65 -1.02 -15.26 -8.09
C ILE A 65 -1.13 -13.98 -8.91
N ARG A 66 -1.01 -14.07 -10.24
CA ARG A 66 -1.14 -12.89 -11.11
C ARG A 66 -2.54 -12.30 -11.06
N GLU A 67 -3.55 -13.13 -10.91
CA GLU A 67 -4.93 -12.69 -10.77
C GLU A 67 -5.15 -11.96 -9.43
N LEU A 68 -4.62 -12.50 -8.33
CA LEU A 68 -4.70 -11.88 -7.01
C LEU A 68 -3.88 -10.59 -6.94
N ASP A 69 -2.68 -10.57 -7.51
CA ASP A 69 -1.90 -9.33 -7.67
C ASP A 69 -2.70 -8.31 -8.48
N GLY A 70 -3.24 -8.74 -9.63
CA GLY A 70 -4.10 -7.90 -10.47
C GLY A 70 -5.33 -7.37 -9.74
N LYS A 71 -5.96 -8.19 -8.89
CA LYS A 71 -7.10 -7.81 -8.04
C LYS A 71 -6.71 -6.74 -7.04
N PHE A 72 -5.66 -6.95 -6.24
CA PHE A 72 -5.25 -5.97 -5.21
C PHE A 72 -4.73 -4.68 -5.84
N LEU A 73 -3.98 -4.76 -6.93
CA LEU A 73 -3.56 -3.60 -7.72
C LEU A 73 -4.77 -2.86 -8.32
N GLY A 74 -5.77 -3.60 -8.82
CA GLY A 74 -7.01 -3.04 -9.34
C GLY A 74 -7.80 -2.29 -8.28
N MET A 75 -7.94 -2.87 -7.07
CA MET A 75 -8.58 -2.22 -5.94
C MET A 75 -7.84 -0.94 -5.51
N ALA A 76 -6.52 -1.01 -5.38
CA ALA A 76 -5.70 0.16 -5.02
C ALA A 76 -5.79 1.26 -6.11
N ARG A 77 -5.72 0.91 -7.40
CA ARG A 77 -5.89 1.86 -8.52
C ARG A 77 -7.29 2.46 -8.58
N ALA A 78 -8.34 1.71 -8.22
CA ALA A 78 -9.69 2.24 -8.14
C ALA A 78 -9.82 3.33 -7.07
N ILE A 79 -8.98 3.30 -6.03
CA ILE A 79 -8.91 4.32 -4.97
C ILE A 79 -8.01 5.49 -5.40
N LEU A 80 -6.79 5.18 -5.87
CA LEU A 80 -5.74 6.16 -6.22
C LEU A 80 -5.97 6.86 -7.57
N GLY A 81 -6.85 6.34 -8.42
CA GLY A 81 -7.09 6.88 -9.75
C GLY A 81 -5.89 6.69 -10.69
N LYS A 82 -5.91 7.42 -11.81
CA LYS A 82 -4.88 7.35 -12.86
C LYS A 82 -3.82 8.45 -12.70
N GLY A 83 -2.62 8.23 -13.23
CA GLY A 83 -1.62 9.28 -13.42
C GLY A 83 -0.68 9.54 -12.23
N GLY A 84 -0.55 8.57 -11.31
CA GLY A 84 0.52 8.56 -10.31
C GLY A 84 1.54 7.45 -10.58
N PRO A 85 2.54 7.29 -9.68
CA PRO A 85 3.56 6.25 -9.76
C PRO A 85 2.99 4.83 -9.91
N ALA A 86 3.79 3.94 -10.48
CA ALA A 86 3.41 2.54 -10.58
C ALA A 86 3.39 1.89 -9.18
N ILE A 87 2.28 1.22 -8.88
CA ILE A 87 2.12 0.41 -7.67
C ILE A 87 2.42 -1.06 -7.98
N VAL A 88 3.02 -1.75 -7.01
CA VAL A 88 3.44 -3.16 -7.08
C VAL A 88 2.97 -3.93 -5.85
N ILE A 89 2.80 -5.25 -6.00
CA ILE A 89 2.68 -6.18 -4.88
C ILE A 89 4.06 -6.72 -4.58
N ASN A 90 4.52 -6.45 -3.36
CA ASN A 90 5.74 -7.01 -2.83
C ASN A 90 5.41 -8.29 -2.06
N HIS A 91 6.03 -9.40 -2.47
CA HIS A 91 5.82 -10.72 -1.87
C HIS A 91 6.78 -11.01 -0.71
N ASP A 92 7.46 -10.01 -0.14
CA ASP A 92 8.17 -10.19 1.15
C ASP A 92 7.13 -10.22 2.28
N PRO A 93 7.03 -11.32 3.06
CA PRO A 93 6.04 -11.46 4.11
C PRO A 93 6.29 -10.52 5.30
N ARG A 94 7.49 -9.91 5.37
CA ARG A 94 7.91 -9.01 6.43
C ARG A 94 7.72 -7.57 5.97
N GLY A 95 6.49 -7.06 6.06
CA GLY A 95 6.20 -5.64 5.81
C GLY A 95 4.90 -5.41 5.06
N CYS A 96 4.82 -4.27 4.37
CA CYS A 96 3.65 -3.95 3.55
C CYS A 96 3.71 -4.67 2.20
N ALA A 97 2.56 -5.13 1.71
CA ALA A 97 2.46 -5.75 0.39
C ALA A 97 2.31 -4.70 -0.73
N LEU A 98 1.48 -3.67 -0.54
CA LEU A 98 1.26 -2.60 -1.52
C LEU A 98 2.34 -1.53 -1.43
N LYS A 99 3.13 -1.40 -2.49
CA LYS A 99 4.24 -0.43 -2.56
C LYS A 99 4.27 0.35 -3.87
N ILE A 100 4.98 1.46 -3.85
CA ILE A 100 5.50 2.16 -5.04
C ILE A 100 6.91 1.65 -5.27
N ASP A 101 7.21 1.28 -6.51
CA ASP A 101 8.54 0.81 -6.90
C ASP A 101 9.63 1.83 -6.54
N SER A 102 10.77 1.36 -6.02
CA SER A 102 11.89 2.20 -5.57
C SER A 102 12.41 3.14 -6.66
N ASP A 103 12.34 2.75 -7.92
CA ASP A 103 12.79 3.57 -9.06
C ASP A 103 11.94 4.84 -9.21
N ASN A 104 10.69 4.82 -8.72
CA ASN A 104 9.78 5.95 -8.74
C ASN A 104 9.84 6.81 -7.47
N MET A 105 10.77 6.53 -6.56
CA MET A 105 10.85 7.22 -5.27
C MET A 105 11.90 8.33 -5.22
N ALA A 106 12.64 8.60 -6.30
CA ALA A 106 13.59 9.71 -6.32
C ALA A 106 12.87 11.07 -6.12
N GLY A 107 13.26 11.84 -5.10
CA GLY A 107 12.64 13.14 -4.78
C GLY A 107 11.22 13.09 -4.21
N VAL A 108 10.67 11.90 -3.96
CA VAL A 108 9.33 11.71 -3.39
C VAL A 108 9.37 11.72 -1.86
N ASP A 109 8.60 12.62 -1.25
CA ASP A 109 8.37 12.66 0.19
C ASP A 109 7.21 11.75 0.58
N LEU A 110 7.51 10.47 0.79
CA LEU A 110 6.59 9.43 1.24
C LEU A 110 7.37 8.43 2.09
N TYR A 111 6.70 7.81 3.08
CA TYR A 111 7.29 6.77 3.93
C TYR A 111 7.88 5.61 3.10
N ARG A 112 9.06 5.11 3.48
CA ARG A 112 9.78 4.07 2.74
C ARG A 112 10.20 2.91 3.62
N ASP A 113 10.40 1.76 2.99
CA ASP A 113 11.07 0.64 3.63
C ASP A 113 12.60 0.69 3.45
N MET A 114 13.30 -0.32 3.98
CA MET A 114 14.76 -0.45 3.86
C MET A 114 15.24 -0.70 2.42
N GLY A 115 14.36 -1.14 1.52
CA GLY A 115 14.65 -1.33 0.09
C GLY A 115 14.43 -0.07 -0.75
N GLY A 116 13.96 1.02 -0.14
CA GLY A 116 13.69 2.29 -0.82
C GLY A 116 12.32 2.35 -1.51
N TYR A 117 11.47 1.34 -1.35
CA TYR A 117 10.12 1.33 -1.87
C TYR A 117 9.22 2.26 -1.07
N GLY A 118 8.33 2.97 -1.76
CA GLY A 118 7.31 3.81 -1.11
C GLY A 118 6.20 2.96 -0.52
N ILE A 119 5.91 3.10 0.77
CA ILE A 119 4.85 2.33 1.42
C ILE A 119 3.52 3.06 1.22
N ILE A 120 2.54 2.37 0.63
CA ILE A 120 1.23 2.97 0.34
C ILE A 120 0.38 3.10 1.61
N ALA A 121 0.35 2.06 2.45
CA ALA A 121 -0.48 2.02 3.64
C ALA A 121 0.31 1.52 4.87
N PRO A 122 1.21 2.36 5.42
CA PRO A 122 1.97 2.01 6.61
C PRO A 122 1.05 1.88 7.84
N THR A 123 1.49 1.12 8.82
CA THR A 123 0.88 1.13 10.16
C THR A 123 1.48 2.28 10.96
N PHE A 124 0.62 3.12 11.53
CA PHE A 124 1.02 4.16 12.47
C PHE A 124 0.58 3.76 13.88
N ASP A 125 1.47 3.89 14.85
CA ASP A 125 1.22 3.64 16.27
C ASP A 125 1.16 4.92 17.09
N GLY A 126 1.60 6.07 16.56
CA GLY A 126 1.54 7.36 17.24
C GLY A 126 2.55 7.53 18.36
N GLU A 127 3.67 6.80 18.30
CA GLU A 127 4.79 6.99 19.22
C GLU A 127 5.45 8.36 19.08
#